data_AF-A0ABD5S1S4-F1
#
_entry.id   AF-A0ABD5S1S4-F1
#
_cell.length_a   1.000
_cell.length_b   1.000
_cell.length_c   1.000
_cell.angle_alpha   90.00
_cell.angle_beta   90.00
_cell.angle_gamma   90.00
#
_symmetry.space_group_name_H-M   'P 1'
#
loop_
_entity.id
_entity.type
_entity.pdbx_description
1 polymer ?
#
loop_
_entity_poly.entity_id
_entity_poly.type
_entity_poly.pdbx_seq_one_letter_code
_entity_poly.pdbx_strand_id
1 'polypeptide(L)'
;ALVWLALADDWTEHVESWTATESGTELHTNTPYYVRVTRDGDPEAGHLRTLANNGPTLDEREIIDGGFLELVRLGVKPHDDEVILNSIEVADDTIRVDTPHGPAFYRYNGDGYGEREGDDEGAPWSIETKGSGRLWPIFTGERGEYELVAGTEEGPLAPRNLLRTMQGFANSGRMLAEQVWDREHETDYNWEFGEGTGAATPLAWSMAQYCRLAHGIDADAPIEMPAFVRERYVETDRPDGPSLRVNTNFAGDELVVDGETDGVLVAVRTEQSTALVEPEDGEFETRIGIGYGENQVTVAAATHADLTKAGTSVKRFTL
;
A
#
# COMPACT_ATOMS: atom_id res chain seq x y z
N ALA A 1 12.78 -11.56 -15.24
CA ALA A 1 12.97 -10.10 -15.15
C ALA A 1 11.90 -9.35 -15.93
N LEU A 2 11.87 -9.43 -17.26
CA LEU A 2 10.89 -8.70 -18.10
C LEU A 2 9.43 -8.87 -17.63
N VAL A 3 8.95 -10.11 -17.45
CA VAL A 3 7.58 -10.35 -16.96
C VAL A 3 7.29 -9.63 -15.64
N TRP A 4 8.23 -9.62 -14.69
CA TRP A 4 8.01 -8.95 -13.41
C TRP A 4 8.02 -7.43 -13.53
N LEU A 5 8.92 -6.88 -14.35
CA LEU A 5 8.99 -5.45 -14.60
C LEU A 5 7.71 -4.96 -15.31
N ALA A 6 7.23 -5.70 -16.30
CA ALA A 6 6.03 -5.33 -17.04
C ALA A 6 4.74 -5.44 -16.20
N LEU A 7 4.67 -6.40 -15.28
CA LEU A 7 3.60 -6.45 -14.30
C LEU A 7 3.68 -5.29 -13.29
N ALA A 8 4.88 -4.95 -12.82
CA ALA A 8 5.06 -3.83 -11.90
C ALA A 8 4.71 -2.49 -12.57
N ASP A 9 5.09 -2.30 -13.82
CA ASP A 9 4.72 -1.14 -14.63
C ASP A 9 3.20 -1.05 -14.81
N ASP A 10 2.55 -2.14 -15.23
CA ASP A 10 1.09 -2.22 -15.39
C ASP A 10 0.35 -1.90 -14.08
N TRP A 11 0.79 -2.46 -12.96
CA TRP A 11 0.16 -2.19 -11.66
C TRP A 11 0.39 -0.77 -11.18
N THR A 12 1.58 -0.21 -11.43
CA THR A 12 1.89 1.19 -11.08
C THR A 12 1.04 2.16 -11.90
N GLU A 13 0.81 1.89 -13.18
CA GLU A 13 -0.08 2.70 -14.04
C GLU A 13 -1.54 2.66 -13.58
N HIS A 14 -2.01 1.53 -13.04
CA HIS A 14 -3.42 1.34 -12.71
C HIS A 14 -3.77 1.51 -11.23
N VAL A 15 -2.78 1.62 -10.34
CA VAL A 15 -3.03 1.66 -8.88
C VAL A 15 -4.07 2.71 -8.51
N GLU A 16 -4.00 3.90 -9.11
CA GLU A 16 -5.00 4.96 -8.90
C GLU A 16 -6.36 4.57 -9.42
N SER A 17 -6.46 4.15 -10.69
CA SER A 17 -7.74 3.74 -11.28
C SER A 17 -8.44 2.62 -10.51
N TRP A 18 -7.66 1.78 -9.82
CA TRP A 18 -8.18 0.69 -9.00
C TRP A 18 -8.51 1.09 -7.58
N THR A 19 -7.90 2.13 -7.03
CA THR A 19 -7.92 2.35 -5.57
C THR A 19 -8.18 3.79 -5.14
N ALA A 20 -8.24 4.76 -6.05
CA ALA A 20 -8.55 6.15 -5.75
C ALA A 20 -9.90 6.54 -6.34
N THR A 21 -10.82 6.99 -5.49
CA THR A 21 -12.12 7.47 -5.95
C THR A 21 -12.04 8.91 -6.44
N GLU A 22 -12.63 9.18 -7.61
CA GLU A 22 -12.78 10.52 -8.18
C GLU A 22 -14.06 11.21 -7.71
N SER A 23 -15.11 10.45 -7.33
CA SER A 23 -16.38 11.02 -6.88
C SER A 23 -16.48 11.25 -5.38
N GLY A 24 -15.74 10.47 -4.57
CA GLY A 24 -15.81 10.55 -3.12
C GLY A 24 -17.21 10.25 -2.57
N THR A 25 -17.54 10.85 -1.42
CA THR A 25 -18.88 10.81 -0.82
C THR A 25 -19.28 12.15 -0.20
N GLU A 26 -20.46 12.23 0.44
CA GLU A 26 -20.85 13.43 1.20
C GLU A 26 -19.92 13.71 2.39
N LEU A 27 -19.22 12.69 2.91
CA LEU A 27 -18.27 12.82 4.02
C LEU A 27 -16.86 13.22 3.54
N HIS A 28 -16.46 12.78 2.34
CA HIS A 28 -15.12 13.01 1.81
C HIS A 28 -15.23 13.61 0.41
N THR A 29 -15.05 14.93 0.33
CA THR A 29 -15.27 15.70 -0.90
C THR A 29 -13.98 16.17 -1.57
N ASN A 30 -12.82 15.98 -0.92
CA ASN A 30 -11.52 16.33 -1.50
C ASN A 30 -11.01 15.18 -2.37
N THR A 31 -11.39 15.17 -3.65
CA THR A 31 -11.11 14.09 -4.60
C THR A 31 -10.06 14.50 -5.65
N PRO A 32 -9.35 13.53 -6.25
CA PRO A 32 -9.39 12.09 -5.96
C PRO A 32 -8.66 11.73 -4.67
N TYR A 33 -9.06 10.63 -4.02
CA TYR A 33 -8.35 10.09 -2.85
C TYR A 33 -8.37 8.55 -2.83
N TYR A 34 -7.29 7.94 -2.35
CA TYR A 34 -7.18 6.50 -2.08
C TYR A 34 -8.17 6.03 -1.01
N VAL A 35 -8.93 4.99 -1.34
CA VAL A 35 -9.74 4.21 -0.40
C VAL A 35 -8.90 3.07 0.17
N ARG A 36 -9.27 2.52 1.31
CA ARG A 36 -8.52 1.42 1.93
C ARG A 36 -8.35 0.21 1.02
N VAL A 37 -9.44 -0.23 0.40
CA VAL A 37 -9.47 -1.40 -0.48
C VAL A 37 -10.75 -1.40 -1.30
N THR A 38 -10.64 -1.65 -2.60
CA THR A 38 -11.76 -1.88 -3.50
C THR A 38 -11.98 -3.38 -3.69
N ARG A 39 -13.23 -3.82 -3.75
CA ARG A 39 -13.54 -5.24 -3.98
C ARG A 39 -13.12 -5.76 -5.35
N ASP A 40 -13.34 -4.99 -6.40
CA ASP A 40 -13.22 -5.40 -7.80
C ASP A 40 -12.35 -4.47 -8.65
N GLY A 41 -11.60 -3.56 -8.01
CA GLY A 41 -10.75 -2.59 -8.69
C GLY A 41 -11.51 -1.44 -9.33
N ASP A 42 -12.74 -1.19 -8.86
CA ASP A 42 -13.54 -0.02 -9.22
C ASP A 42 -13.87 0.78 -7.94
N PRO A 43 -13.14 1.86 -7.64
CA PRO A 43 -13.39 2.67 -6.44
C PRO A 43 -14.71 3.42 -6.51
N GLU A 44 -15.29 3.60 -7.71
CA GLU A 44 -16.56 4.31 -7.90
C GLU A 44 -17.78 3.43 -7.62
N ALA A 45 -17.61 2.10 -7.60
CA ALA A 45 -18.69 1.17 -7.36
C ALA A 45 -19.34 1.32 -5.97
N GLY A 46 -18.58 1.83 -4.98
CA GLY A 46 -19.06 2.10 -3.63
C GLY A 46 -19.64 0.86 -2.95
N HIS A 47 -19.00 -0.31 -3.13
CA HIS A 47 -19.50 -1.56 -2.57
C HIS A 47 -19.62 -1.46 -1.04
N LEU A 48 -20.72 -1.97 -0.49
CA LEU A 48 -20.86 -2.06 0.96
C LEU A 48 -19.99 -3.19 1.52
N ARG A 49 -19.15 -2.85 2.50
CA ARG A 49 -18.22 -3.75 3.16
C ARG A 49 -18.47 -3.77 4.66
N THR A 50 -18.81 -4.94 5.19
CA THR A 50 -18.84 -5.20 6.64
C THR A 50 -17.43 -5.39 7.16
N LEU A 51 -16.99 -4.50 8.03
CA LEU A 51 -15.68 -4.55 8.65
C LEU A 51 -15.58 -5.69 9.68
N ALA A 52 -14.37 -6.24 9.83
CA ALA A 52 -14.09 -7.29 10.80
C ALA A 52 -14.27 -6.79 12.25
N ASN A 53 -14.21 -7.72 13.21
CA ASN A 53 -14.23 -7.40 14.66
C ASN A 53 -15.51 -6.67 15.11
N ASN A 54 -16.65 -7.05 14.53
CA ASN A 54 -17.96 -6.39 14.76
C ASN A 54 -17.95 -4.90 14.39
N GLY A 55 -17.11 -4.51 13.44
CA GLY A 55 -17.12 -3.18 12.84
C GLY A 55 -18.38 -2.93 11.99
N PRO A 56 -18.62 -1.67 11.60
CA PRO A 56 -19.78 -1.30 10.81
C PRO A 56 -19.71 -1.83 9.37
N THR A 57 -20.85 -1.78 8.68
CA THR A 57 -20.90 -1.87 7.22
C THR A 57 -20.83 -0.47 6.64
N LEU A 58 -19.80 -0.19 5.84
CA LEU A 58 -19.57 1.11 5.22
C LEU A 58 -19.48 0.96 3.69
N ASP A 59 -19.73 2.05 2.96
CA ASP A 59 -19.32 2.18 1.56
C ASP A 59 -17.78 2.15 1.51
N GLU A 60 -17.20 1.41 0.57
CA GLU A 60 -15.74 1.30 0.44
C GLU A 60 -15.03 2.67 0.30
N ARG A 61 -15.70 3.67 -0.28
CA ARG A 61 -15.18 5.05 -0.40
C ARG A 61 -15.11 5.81 0.92
N GLU A 62 -15.80 5.32 1.95
CA GLU A 62 -15.79 5.90 3.30
C GLU A 62 -14.87 5.13 4.25
N ILE A 63 -14.13 4.13 3.77
CA ILE A 63 -13.15 3.39 4.58
C ILE A 63 -11.76 3.94 4.26
N ILE A 64 -11.25 4.79 5.14
CA ILE A 64 -10.00 5.51 4.98
C ILE A 64 -8.90 4.84 5.80
N ASP A 65 -7.74 4.61 5.18
CA ASP A 65 -6.58 3.92 5.74
C ASP A 65 -5.31 4.64 5.29
N GLY A 66 -4.29 4.71 6.15
CA GLY A 66 -3.02 5.39 5.84
C GLY A 66 -2.10 4.61 4.90
N GLY A 67 -2.45 3.39 4.50
CA GLY A 67 -1.61 2.48 3.73
C GLY A 67 -1.19 3.00 2.34
N PHE A 68 -1.87 4.00 1.79
CA PHE A 68 -1.44 4.66 0.54
C PHE A 68 -0.08 5.35 0.68
N LEU A 69 0.37 5.69 1.89
CA LEU A 69 1.70 6.26 2.14
C LEU A 69 2.82 5.30 1.73
N GLU A 70 2.56 3.99 1.67
CA GLU A 70 3.50 3.00 1.16
C GLU A 70 3.86 3.24 -0.31
N LEU A 71 2.97 3.86 -1.11
CA LEU A 71 3.26 4.22 -2.50
C LEU A 71 4.41 5.23 -2.56
N VAL A 72 4.44 6.19 -1.64
CA VAL A 72 5.55 7.14 -1.54
C VAL A 72 6.76 6.45 -0.92
N ARG A 73 6.59 5.76 0.21
CA ARG A 73 7.68 5.13 0.97
C ARG A 73 8.50 4.13 0.15
N LEU A 74 7.84 3.39 -0.75
CA LEU A 74 8.46 2.42 -1.65
C LEU A 74 8.91 3.01 -2.99
N GLY A 75 8.72 4.32 -3.21
CA GLY A 75 9.16 5.02 -4.42
C GLY A 75 8.31 4.71 -5.66
N VAL A 76 7.02 4.43 -5.47
CA VAL A 76 6.04 4.17 -6.55
C VAL A 76 5.34 5.46 -6.99
N LYS A 77 5.10 6.38 -6.05
CA LYS A 77 4.48 7.69 -6.30
C LYS A 77 5.32 8.83 -5.73
N PRO A 78 5.36 10.01 -6.36
CA PRO A 78 5.97 11.19 -5.76
C PRO A 78 5.15 11.64 -4.53
N HIS A 79 5.82 12.29 -3.57
CA HIS A 79 5.17 12.70 -2.32
C HIS A 79 4.13 13.81 -2.51
N ASP A 80 4.27 14.60 -3.58
CA ASP A 80 3.45 15.76 -3.95
C ASP A 80 2.46 15.44 -5.08
N ASP A 81 2.27 14.16 -5.38
CA ASP A 81 1.17 13.69 -6.20
C ASP A 81 -0.17 14.18 -5.64
N GLU A 82 -1.05 14.71 -6.49
CA GLU A 82 -2.33 15.31 -6.09
C GLU A 82 -3.20 14.31 -5.31
N VAL A 83 -3.24 13.04 -5.72
CA VAL A 83 -4.04 12.00 -5.06
C VAL A 83 -3.48 11.70 -3.68
N ILE A 84 -2.14 11.67 -3.54
CA ILE A 84 -1.46 11.49 -2.25
C ILE A 84 -1.80 12.65 -1.30
N LEU A 85 -1.70 13.89 -1.76
CA LEU A 85 -1.97 15.07 -0.94
C LEU A 85 -3.44 15.11 -0.48
N ASN A 86 -4.37 14.84 -1.39
CA ASN A 86 -5.79 14.77 -1.06
C ASN A 86 -6.09 13.63 -0.07
N SER A 87 -5.48 12.46 -0.26
CA SER A 87 -5.59 11.34 0.67
C SER A 87 -5.05 11.64 2.05
N ILE A 88 -4.00 12.47 2.17
CA ILE A 88 -3.49 12.90 3.47
C ILE A 88 -4.51 13.75 4.20
N GLU A 89 -5.14 14.70 3.53
CA GLU A 89 -6.19 15.53 4.13
C GLU A 89 -7.37 14.66 4.60
N VAL A 90 -7.84 13.77 3.74
CA VAL A 90 -8.93 12.84 4.08
C VAL A 90 -8.56 11.91 5.24
N ALA A 91 -7.33 11.38 5.27
CA ALA A 91 -6.85 10.53 6.35
C ALA A 91 -6.68 11.29 7.67
N ASP A 92 -6.11 12.49 7.64
CA ASP A 92 -5.94 13.32 8.84
C ASP A 92 -7.31 13.69 9.44
N ASP A 93 -8.29 14.06 8.62
CA ASP A 93 -9.64 14.38 9.11
C ASP A 93 -10.39 13.16 9.67
N THR A 94 -10.06 11.95 9.22
CA THR A 94 -10.86 10.75 9.50
C THR A 94 -10.26 9.86 10.58
N ILE A 95 -8.94 9.67 10.58
CA ILE A 95 -8.27 8.63 11.38
C ILE A 95 -7.15 9.16 12.27
N ARG A 96 -6.85 10.46 12.26
CA ARG A 96 -5.88 11.07 13.16
C ARG A 96 -6.51 11.46 14.49
N VAL A 97 -5.74 11.29 15.56
CA VAL A 97 -6.02 11.82 16.89
C VAL A 97 -4.78 12.50 17.43
N ASP A 98 -4.92 13.74 17.87
CA ASP A 98 -3.84 14.45 18.56
C ASP A 98 -3.83 14.06 20.05
N THR A 99 -2.79 13.34 20.45
CA THR A 99 -2.60 12.89 21.85
C THR A 99 -1.74 13.90 22.63
N PRO A 100 -1.62 13.76 23.97
CA PRO A 100 -0.68 14.56 24.76
C PRO A 100 0.79 14.46 24.30
N HIS A 101 1.15 13.38 23.61
CA HIS A 101 2.49 13.17 23.07
C HIS A 101 2.66 13.65 21.63
N GLY A 102 1.56 13.92 20.91
CA GLY A 102 1.54 14.30 19.51
C GLY A 102 0.55 13.47 18.67
N PRO A 103 0.55 13.65 17.33
CA PRO A 103 -0.38 12.98 16.42
C PRO A 103 -0.21 11.46 16.43
N ALA A 104 -1.31 10.73 16.45
CA ALA A 104 -1.36 9.29 16.21
C ALA A 104 -2.55 8.93 15.33
N PHE A 105 -2.56 7.71 14.79
CA PHE A 105 -3.53 7.31 13.78
C PHE A 105 -4.13 5.95 14.12
N TYR A 106 -5.43 5.79 13.84
CA TYR A 106 -6.05 4.48 13.74
C TYR A 106 -5.57 3.76 12.47
N ARG A 107 -5.80 2.45 12.39
CA ARG A 107 -5.59 1.68 11.14
C ARG A 107 -6.49 2.19 10.03
N TYR A 108 -7.79 2.25 10.34
CA TYR A 108 -8.84 2.78 9.49
C TYR A 108 -10.07 3.09 10.35
N ASN A 109 -10.98 3.93 9.86
CA ASN A 109 -12.21 4.25 10.57
C ASN A 109 -13.16 3.03 10.64
N GLY A 110 -13.76 2.82 11.82
CA GLY A 110 -14.60 1.66 12.09
C GLY A 110 -13.82 0.36 12.34
N ASP A 111 -12.50 0.42 12.55
CA ASP A 111 -11.75 -0.71 13.07
C ASP A 111 -12.26 -1.12 14.46
N GLY A 112 -12.54 -2.41 14.65
CA GLY A 112 -12.99 -2.98 15.91
C GLY A 112 -11.92 -3.79 16.66
N TYR A 113 -10.67 -3.76 16.19
CA TYR A 113 -9.58 -4.55 16.78
C TYR A 113 -8.90 -3.83 17.94
N GLY A 114 -9.54 -3.84 19.10
CA GLY A 114 -8.99 -3.29 20.34
C GLY A 114 -9.98 -3.45 21.48
N GLU A 115 -9.69 -2.82 22.62
CA GLU A 115 -10.49 -2.93 23.83
C GLU A 115 -11.99 -2.68 23.57
N ARG A 116 -12.85 -3.29 24.39
CA ARG A 116 -14.30 -3.28 24.23
C ARG A 116 -14.90 -1.88 24.32
N GLU A 117 -16.04 -1.72 23.67
CA GLU A 117 -16.95 -0.58 23.82
C GLU A 117 -18.17 -0.94 24.67
N GLY A 118 -18.93 0.07 25.11
CA GLY A 118 -20.24 -0.10 25.75
C GLY A 118 -20.16 -0.28 27.26
N ASP A 119 -20.94 -1.23 27.80
CA ASP A 119 -21.12 -1.42 29.25
C ASP A 119 -19.83 -1.82 30.00
N ASP A 120 -18.81 -2.28 29.29
CA ASP A 120 -17.51 -2.74 29.81
C ASP A 120 -16.36 -2.11 29.02
N GLU A 121 -16.41 -0.78 28.85
CA GLU A 121 -15.45 -0.01 28.07
C GLU A 121 -14.01 -0.19 28.59
N GLY A 122 -13.08 -0.46 27.68
CA GLY A 122 -11.67 -0.68 28.03
C GLY A 122 -11.34 -2.13 28.39
N ALA A 123 -12.32 -3.02 28.51
CA ALA A 123 -12.05 -4.44 28.75
C ALA A 123 -11.30 -5.09 27.58
N PRO A 124 -10.55 -6.18 27.81
CA PRO A 124 -9.80 -6.86 26.75
C PRO A 124 -10.70 -7.30 25.57
N TRP A 125 -10.17 -7.15 24.37
CA TRP A 125 -10.84 -7.58 23.14
C TRP A 125 -11.18 -9.09 23.16
N SER A 126 -12.33 -9.47 22.62
CA SER A 126 -12.64 -10.86 22.30
C SER A 126 -13.49 -10.97 21.03
N ILE A 127 -13.42 -12.11 20.35
CA ILE A 127 -14.18 -12.41 19.12
C ILE A 127 -15.71 -12.27 19.32
N GLU A 128 -16.18 -12.49 20.55
CA GLU A 128 -17.60 -12.44 20.92
C GLU A 128 -18.11 -11.03 21.21
N THR A 129 -17.22 -10.03 21.28
CA THR A 129 -17.56 -8.67 21.69
C THR A 129 -17.22 -7.65 20.63
N LYS A 130 -17.93 -6.53 20.65
CA LYS A 130 -17.59 -5.38 19.82
C LYS A 130 -16.44 -4.62 20.47
N GLY A 131 -15.32 -4.54 19.77
CA GLY A 131 -14.18 -3.71 20.16
C GLY A 131 -14.17 -2.36 19.46
N SER A 132 -13.25 -1.52 19.89
CA SER A 132 -12.81 -0.32 19.17
C SER A 132 -11.31 -0.46 18.93
N GLY A 133 -10.88 -0.39 17.67
CA GLY A 133 -9.47 -0.27 17.34
C GLY A 133 -8.92 1.01 17.94
N ARG A 134 -7.69 0.96 18.46
CA ARG A 134 -7.04 2.10 19.12
C ARG A 134 -5.96 2.70 18.21
N LEU A 135 -5.19 3.63 18.74
CA LEU A 135 -4.15 4.33 17.99
C LEU A 135 -2.89 3.45 17.91
N TRP A 136 -2.24 3.42 16.76
CA TRP A 136 -1.07 2.58 16.52
C TRP A 136 0.20 3.44 16.45
N PRO A 137 1.16 3.28 17.38
CA PRO A 137 2.42 4.05 17.36
C PRO A 137 3.18 3.95 16.04
N ILE A 138 3.06 2.82 15.35
CA ILE A 138 3.73 2.62 14.06
C ILE A 138 3.29 3.62 12.99
N PHE A 139 2.00 3.96 12.89
CA PHE A 139 1.52 4.87 11.84
C PHE A 139 1.94 6.32 12.08
N THR A 140 2.23 6.68 13.32
CA THR A 140 2.95 7.93 13.63
C THR A 140 4.33 7.92 12.98
N GLY A 141 5.02 6.78 13.04
CA GLY A 141 6.31 6.60 12.40
C GLY A 141 6.24 6.53 10.87
N GLU A 142 5.23 5.89 10.30
CA GLU A 142 5.03 5.83 8.84
C GLU A 142 4.69 7.21 8.27
N ARG A 143 3.81 7.98 8.92
CA ARG A 143 3.63 9.41 8.62
C ARG A 143 4.97 10.15 8.71
N GLY A 144 5.81 9.86 9.71
CA GLY A 144 7.13 10.47 9.85
C GLY A 144 8.08 10.20 8.68
N GLU A 145 8.02 9.03 8.05
CA GLU A 145 8.79 8.75 6.84
C GLU A 145 8.25 9.49 5.62
N TYR A 146 6.92 9.59 5.47
CA TYR A 146 6.33 10.45 4.44
C TYR A 146 6.78 11.91 4.60
N GLU A 147 6.66 12.47 5.81
CA GLU A 147 7.00 13.85 6.10
C GLU A 147 8.50 14.14 5.92
N LEU A 148 9.35 13.11 6.09
CA LEU A 148 10.78 13.22 5.78
C LEU A 148 11.01 13.36 4.29
N VAL A 149 10.29 12.61 3.46
CA VAL A 149 10.35 12.71 2.00
C VAL A 149 9.76 14.03 1.50
N ALA A 150 8.67 14.49 2.11
CA ALA A 150 8.02 15.76 1.80
C ALA A 150 8.82 17.01 2.26
N GLY A 151 9.87 16.83 3.06
CA GLY A 151 10.72 17.93 3.53
C GLY A 151 10.09 18.79 4.62
N THR A 152 9.20 18.22 5.46
CA THR A 152 8.52 18.97 6.52
C THR A 152 9.48 19.29 7.67
N GLU A 153 9.80 20.57 7.84
CA GLU A 153 10.81 21.03 8.80
C GLU A 153 10.26 21.34 10.20
N GLU A 154 9.00 21.79 10.29
CA GLU A 154 8.40 22.33 11.52
C GLU A 154 6.99 21.77 11.78
N GLY A 155 6.44 22.08 12.96
CA GLY A 155 5.10 21.65 13.36
C GLY A 155 5.03 20.23 13.91
N PRO A 156 3.84 19.78 14.37
CA PRO A 156 3.68 18.48 15.04
C PRO A 156 3.99 17.28 14.14
N LEU A 157 3.86 17.44 12.82
CA LEU A 157 4.14 16.41 11.83
C LEU A 157 5.60 16.38 11.36
N ALA A 158 6.47 17.31 11.77
CA ALA A 158 7.88 17.23 11.42
C ALA A 158 8.47 15.88 11.87
N PRO A 159 9.31 15.19 11.06
CA PRO A 159 9.78 13.83 11.35
C PRO A 159 10.41 13.66 12.73
N ARG A 160 11.18 14.66 13.18
CA ARG A 160 11.78 14.67 14.53
C ARG A 160 10.73 14.77 15.65
N ASN A 161 9.61 15.45 15.42
CA ASN A 161 8.52 15.53 16.36
C ASN A 161 7.72 14.22 16.39
N LEU A 162 7.43 13.62 15.23
CA LEU A 162 6.80 12.29 15.17
C LEU A 162 7.66 11.20 15.81
N LEU A 163 8.99 11.25 15.66
CA LEU A 163 9.89 10.37 16.38
C LEU A 163 9.78 10.55 17.90
N ARG A 164 9.63 11.79 18.40
CA ARG A 164 9.39 12.08 19.83
C ARG A 164 8.01 11.64 20.28
N THR A 165 6.99 11.77 19.43
CA THR A 165 5.64 11.25 19.69
C THR A 165 5.71 9.74 19.94
N MET A 166 6.39 9.00 19.07
CA MET A 166 6.63 7.57 19.30
C MET A 166 7.36 7.32 20.63
N GLN A 167 8.37 8.12 21.00
CA GLN A 167 9.03 7.98 22.32
C GLN A 167 8.06 8.20 23.49
N GLY A 168 7.10 9.12 23.36
CA GLY A 168 6.07 9.39 24.35
C GLY A 168 5.16 8.19 24.60
N PHE A 169 4.87 7.42 23.55
CA PHE A 169 4.09 6.18 23.63
C PHE A 169 4.83 4.99 24.27
N ALA A 170 6.12 5.13 24.55
CA ALA A 170 6.89 4.04 25.14
C ALA A 170 6.75 4.03 26.66
N ASN A 171 6.50 2.85 27.23
CA ASN A 171 6.47 2.70 28.68
C ASN A 171 7.86 2.92 29.33
N SER A 172 7.94 2.85 30.66
CA SER A 172 9.21 3.03 31.41
C SER A 172 10.34 2.06 31.01
N GLY A 173 10.02 0.92 30.40
CA GLY A 173 10.96 -0.04 29.83
C GLY A 173 11.42 0.30 28.40
N ARG A 174 10.92 1.40 27.82
CA ARG A 174 11.12 1.83 26.43
C ARG A 174 10.52 0.88 25.39
N MET A 175 9.45 0.18 25.76
CA MET A 175 8.74 -0.73 24.86
C MET A 175 7.59 0.01 24.18
N LEU A 176 7.57 0.00 22.86
CA LEU A 176 6.43 0.48 22.07
C LEU A 176 5.39 -0.62 21.94
N ALA A 177 4.16 -0.33 22.33
CA ALA A 177 3.03 -1.21 22.14
C ALA A 177 2.60 -1.27 20.66
N GLU A 178 1.78 -2.27 20.35
CA GLU A 178 0.97 -2.29 19.13
C GLU A 178 -0.05 -1.15 19.12
N GLN A 179 -0.69 -0.91 20.28
CA GLN A 179 -1.78 0.05 20.43
C GLN A 179 -1.58 0.92 21.67
N VAL A 180 -1.97 2.19 21.57
CA VAL A 180 -2.08 3.13 22.70
C VAL A 180 -3.51 3.63 22.83
N TRP A 181 -3.91 3.93 24.07
CA TRP A 181 -5.26 4.37 24.40
C TRP A 181 -5.56 5.72 23.78
N ASP A 182 -6.82 5.92 23.39
CA ASP A 182 -7.27 7.02 22.53
C ASP A 182 -8.30 7.95 23.19
N ARG A 183 -8.60 7.76 24.48
CA ARG A 183 -9.63 8.51 25.21
C ARG A 183 -9.07 9.23 26.42
N GLU A 184 -9.58 10.44 26.66
CA GLU A 184 -9.20 11.28 27.82
C GLU A 184 -9.83 10.82 29.14
N HIS A 185 -10.89 10.00 29.09
CA HIS A 185 -11.59 9.54 30.27
C HIS A 185 -11.05 8.22 30.80
N GLU A 186 -11.12 8.07 32.12
CA GLU A 186 -10.76 6.85 32.82
C GLU A 186 -11.79 5.74 32.60
N THR A 187 -11.31 4.50 32.56
CA THR A 187 -12.13 3.28 32.61
C THR A 187 -11.75 2.48 33.87
N ASP A 188 -12.50 1.42 34.17
CA ASP A 188 -12.17 0.48 35.25
C ASP A 188 -10.82 -0.25 35.05
N TYR A 189 -10.18 -0.07 33.89
CA TYR A 189 -8.94 -0.73 33.47
C TYR A 189 -7.70 0.18 33.55
N ASN A 190 -7.83 1.42 34.03
CA ASN A 190 -6.74 2.39 34.22
C ASN A 190 -5.92 2.67 32.94
N TRP A 191 -6.58 2.78 31.80
CA TRP A 191 -5.94 3.27 30.58
C TRP A 191 -5.71 4.79 30.67
N GLU A 192 -4.55 5.23 30.23
CA GLU A 192 -4.18 6.65 30.18
C GLU A 192 -4.00 7.08 28.72
N PHE A 193 -4.51 8.26 28.35
CA PHE A 193 -4.50 8.72 26.96
C PHE A 193 -3.07 8.82 26.40
N GLY A 194 -2.77 8.05 25.35
CA GLY A 194 -1.44 7.96 24.76
C GLY A 194 -0.55 6.88 25.38
N GLU A 195 -0.99 6.17 26.41
CA GLU A 195 -0.25 5.05 26.99
C GLU A 195 -0.66 3.70 26.38
N GLY A 196 0.25 2.72 26.42
CA GLY A 196 0.04 1.40 25.84
C GLY A 196 -1.18 0.66 26.41
N THR A 197 -1.97 0.02 25.55
CA THR A 197 -3.13 -0.77 25.96
C THR A 197 -2.79 -2.22 26.35
N GLY A 198 -3.78 -3.11 26.43
CA GLY A 198 -3.58 -4.54 26.67
C GLY A 198 -3.06 -5.32 25.47
N ALA A 199 -2.85 -4.65 24.33
CA ALA A 199 -2.30 -5.22 23.11
C ALA A 199 -0.81 -5.62 23.25
N ALA A 200 -0.26 -6.24 22.22
CA ALA A 200 1.10 -6.76 22.23
C ALA A 200 2.14 -5.66 22.55
N THR A 201 2.94 -5.88 23.59
CA THR A 201 4.00 -4.95 24.02
C THR A 201 5.27 -5.72 24.45
N PRO A 202 6.44 -5.49 23.82
CA PRO A 202 6.64 -4.64 22.65
C PRO A 202 6.06 -5.26 21.36
N LEU A 203 5.64 -4.42 20.42
CA LEU A 203 5.46 -4.83 19.02
C LEU A 203 6.78 -4.63 18.26
N ALA A 204 7.36 -5.72 17.77
CA ALA A 204 8.63 -5.65 17.01
C ALA A 204 8.54 -4.72 15.78
N TRP A 205 7.36 -4.61 15.16
CA TRP A 205 7.13 -3.72 14.03
C TRP A 205 7.19 -2.23 14.43
N SER A 206 6.47 -1.80 15.48
CA SER A 206 6.59 -0.43 16.02
C SER A 206 8.03 -0.10 16.42
N MET A 207 8.72 -1.06 17.05
CA MET A 207 10.13 -0.89 17.42
C MET A 207 11.04 -0.74 16.20
N ALA A 208 10.79 -1.50 15.13
CA ALA A 208 11.53 -1.39 13.87
C ALA A 208 11.27 -0.05 13.18
N GLN A 209 10.00 0.39 13.12
CA GLN A 209 9.61 1.68 12.55
C GLN A 209 10.32 2.83 13.25
N TYR A 210 10.35 2.82 14.58
CA TYR A 210 11.06 3.83 15.37
C TYR A 210 12.55 3.91 15.00
N CYS A 211 13.23 2.77 14.94
CA CYS A 211 14.65 2.71 14.56
C CYS A 211 14.87 3.18 13.11
N ARG A 212 13.97 2.80 12.19
CA ARG A 212 14.06 3.15 10.78
C ARG A 212 13.87 4.64 10.53
N LEU A 213 12.84 5.23 11.12
CA LEU A 213 12.61 6.68 11.07
C LEU A 213 13.79 7.46 11.69
N ALA A 214 14.31 7.01 12.85
CA ALA A 214 15.46 7.66 13.47
C ALA A 214 16.69 7.66 12.55
N HIS A 215 16.96 6.55 11.88
CA HIS A 215 18.06 6.45 10.93
C HIS A 215 17.78 7.27 9.65
N GLY A 216 16.55 7.30 9.16
CA GLY A 216 16.16 8.17 8.04
C GLY A 216 16.38 9.65 8.33
N ILE A 217 16.02 10.11 9.53
CA ILE A 217 16.25 11.49 9.99
C ILE A 217 17.75 11.82 10.10
N ASP A 218 18.58 10.87 10.54
CA ASP A 218 20.04 11.06 10.62
C ASP A 218 20.69 11.11 9.23
N ALA A 219 20.16 10.30 8.29
CA ALA A 219 20.61 10.24 6.90
C ALA A 219 20.01 11.33 6.00
N ASP A 220 19.01 12.07 6.47
CA ASP A 220 18.22 13.05 5.70
C ASP A 220 17.54 12.43 4.46
N ALA A 221 17.18 11.14 4.53
CA ALA A 221 16.56 10.39 3.45
C ALA A 221 15.90 9.09 3.95
N PRO A 222 14.86 8.57 3.28
CA PRO A 222 14.30 7.25 3.57
C PRO A 222 15.29 6.15 3.17
N ILE A 223 15.84 5.45 4.16
CA ILE A 223 17.01 4.56 3.99
C ILE A 223 16.70 3.24 3.28
N GLU A 224 15.45 2.80 3.32
CA GLU A 224 15.01 1.50 2.80
C GLU A 224 14.16 1.63 1.54
N MET A 225 13.90 2.86 1.09
CA MET A 225 13.24 3.13 -0.19
C MET A 225 14.07 2.47 -1.32
N PRO A 226 13.49 1.53 -2.07
CA PRO A 226 14.25 0.80 -3.09
C PRO A 226 14.68 1.74 -4.23
N ALA A 227 15.99 1.96 -4.36
CA ALA A 227 16.53 2.94 -5.30
C ALA A 227 16.07 2.69 -6.76
N PHE A 228 16.02 1.42 -7.19
CA PHE A 228 15.53 1.07 -8.54
C PHE A 228 14.06 1.44 -8.77
N VAL A 229 13.21 1.28 -7.74
CA VAL A 229 11.77 1.57 -7.83
C VAL A 229 11.58 3.08 -7.89
N ARG A 230 12.23 3.83 -6.99
CA ARG A 230 12.25 5.30 -7.00
C ARG A 230 12.78 5.87 -8.32
N GLU A 231 13.91 5.37 -8.80
CA GLU A 231 14.52 5.83 -10.05
C GLU A 231 13.56 5.64 -11.22
N ARG A 232 12.86 4.50 -11.27
CA ARG A 232 11.97 4.13 -12.37
C ARG A 232 10.64 4.86 -12.35
N TYR A 233 10.02 5.05 -11.19
CA TYR A 233 8.63 5.53 -11.08
C TYR A 233 8.51 6.97 -10.58
N VAL A 234 9.56 7.55 -10.01
CA VAL A 234 9.53 8.90 -9.45
C VAL A 234 10.57 9.83 -10.10
N GLU A 235 11.81 9.37 -10.30
CA GLU A 235 12.90 10.26 -10.78
C GLU A 235 13.05 10.30 -12.31
N THR A 236 12.46 9.34 -13.03
CA THR A 236 12.61 9.20 -14.49
C THR A 236 11.26 9.13 -15.18
N ASP A 237 11.15 9.79 -16.33
CA ASP A 237 10.05 9.56 -17.27
C ASP A 237 10.20 8.17 -17.89
N ARG A 238 9.37 7.23 -17.44
CA ARG A 238 9.37 5.86 -18.00
C ARG A 238 8.95 5.91 -19.48
N PRO A 239 9.69 5.27 -20.39
CA PRO A 239 9.28 5.20 -21.79
C PRO A 239 7.98 4.41 -21.97
N ASP A 240 7.19 4.79 -22.96
CA ASP A 240 6.01 4.01 -23.36
C ASP A 240 6.38 2.57 -23.71
N GLY A 241 5.50 1.64 -23.34
CA GLY A 241 5.61 0.23 -23.72
C GLY A 241 5.45 0.02 -25.23
N PRO A 242 6.04 -1.07 -25.78
CA PRO A 242 5.81 -1.41 -27.17
C PRO A 242 4.36 -1.87 -27.40
N SER A 243 3.86 -1.75 -28.61
CA SER A 243 2.66 -2.47 -29.03
C SER A 243 2.82 -3.97 -28.79
N LEU A 244 1.76 -4.65 -28.33
CA LEU A 244 1.80 -6.09 -28.08
C LEU A 244 0.45 -6.72 -28.39
N ARG A 245 0.42 -7.55 -29.43
CA ARG A 245 -0.68 -8.43 -29.79
C ARG A 245 -0.26 -9.87 -29.59
N VAL A 246 -1.15 -10.67 -29.00
CA VAL A 246 -0.84 -12.06 -28.62
C VAL A 246 -2.00 -12.94 -29.07
N ASN A 247 -1.65 -14.03 -29.76
CA ASN A 247 -2.53 -15.15 -30.07
C ASN A 247 -1.99 -16.39 -29.38
N THR A 248 -2.89 -17.35 -29.12
CA THR A 248 -2.51 -18.62 -28.49
C THR A 248 -3.25 -19.78 -29.12
N ASN A 249 -2.54 -20.89 -29.34
CA ASN A 249 -3.08 -22.15 -29.84
C ASN A 249 -2.54 -23.33 -29.05
N PHE A 250 -3.43 -24.25 -28.66
CA PHE A 250 -3.02 -25.49 -27.98
C PHE A 250 -2.35 -26.46 -28.97
N ALA A 251 -1.23 -27.05 -28.54
CA ALA A 251 -0.47 -28.04 -29.29
C ALA A 251 -0.06 -29.21 -28.38
N GLY A 252 -1.03 -30.04 -27.98
CA GLY A 252 -0.80 -31.15 -27.06
C GLY A 252 -0.69 -30.66 -25.62
N ASP A 253 0.45 -30.92 -24.99
CA ASP A 253 0.84 -30.44 -23.64
C ASP A 253 1.60 -29.10 -23.68
N GLU A 254 1.70 -28.49 -24.86
CA GLU A 254 2.28 -27.18 -25.08
C GLU A 254 1.24 -26.17 -25.55
N LEU A 255 1.54 -24.89 -25.31
CA LEU A 255 0.85 -23.76 -25.89
C LEU A 255 1.79 -23.09 -26.89
N VAL A 256 1.33 -22.94 -28.14
CA VAL A 256 1.96 -22.04 -29.12
C VAL A 256 1.47 -20.64 -28.81
N VAL A 257 2.39 -19.72 -28.58
CA VAL A 257 2.14 -18.30 -28.33
C VAL A 257 2.84 -17.51 -29.43
N ASP A 258 2.05 -16.85 -30.26
CA ASP A 258 2.50 -16.04 -31.39
C ASP A 258 1.90 -14.64 -31.34
N GLY A 259 2.46 -13.71 -32.13
CA GLY A 259 1.87 -12.39 -32.24
C GLY A 259 2.78 -11.35 -32.88
N GLU A 260 2.39 -10.09 -32.72
CA GLU A 260 3.06 -8.92 -33.28
C GLU A 260 3.49 -7.97 -32.16
N THR A 261 4.68 -7.38 -32.30
CA THR A 261 5.19 -6.32 -31.43
C THR A 261 6.26 -5.48 -32.14
N ASP A 262 6.36 -4.21 -31.81
CA ASP A 262 7.50 -3.34 -32.15
C ASP A 262 8.58 -3.32 -31.04
N GLY A 263 8.42 -4.17 -30.01
CA GLY A 263 9.44 -4.43 -29.00
C GLY A 263 10.58 -5.30 -29.54
N VAL A 264 11.74 -5.21 -28.90
CA VAL A 264 12.94 -5.98 -29.27
C VAL A 264 13.06 -7.31 -28.51
N LEU A 265 12.21 -7.51 -27.50
CA LEU A 265 12.26 -8.68 -26.62
C LEU A 265 10.86 -9.02 -26.12
N VAL A 266 10.49 -10.30 -26.17
CA VAL A 266 9.24 -10.84 -25.65
C VAL A 266 9.53 -11.98 -24.69
N ALA A 267 8.94 -11.93 -23.50
CA ALA A 267 8.96 -13.02 -22.54
C ALA A 267 7.55 -13.60 -22.37
N VAL A 268 7.42 -14.91 -22.56
CA VAL A 268 6.18 -15.67 -22.34
C VAL A 268 6.37 -16.52 -21.09
N ARG A 269 5.43 -16.47 -20.15
CA ARG A 269 5.48 -17.23 -18.90
C ARG A 269 4.16 -17.94 -18.63
N THR A 270 4.27 -19.21 -18.22
CA THR A 270 3.23 -20.00 -17.59
C THR A 270 3.66 -20.39 -16.17
N GLU A 271 2.84 -21.16 -15.46
CA GLU A 271 3.24 -21.75 -14.17
C GLU A 271 4.38 -22.76 -14.31
N GLN A 272 4.47 -23.44 -15.46
CA GLN A 272 5.45 -24.50 -15.68
C GLN A 272 6.75 -24.02 -16.28
N SER A 273 6.72 -22.98 -17.12
CA SER A 273 7.89 -22.60 -17.90
C SER A 273 7.90 -21.13 -18.27
N THR A 274 9.05 -20.68 -18.76
CA THR A 274 9.25 -19.31 -19.26
C THR A 274 10.12 -19.40 -20.51
N ALA A 275 9.71 -18.69 -21.56
CA ALA A 275 10.42 -18.54 -22.81
C ALA A 275 10.75 -17.07 -23.06
N LEU A 276 11.88 -16.82 -23.73
CA LEU A 276 12.33 -15.50 -24.14
C LEU A 276 12.58 -15.55 -25.65
N VAL A 277 12.02 -14.59 -26.37
CA VAL A 277 12.03 -14.54 -27.84
C VAL A 277 12.44 -13.14 -28.30
N GLU A 278 13.30 -13.08 -29.30
CA GLU A 278 13.60 -11.85 -30.03
C GLU A 278 12.66 -11.82 -31.26
N PRO A 279 11.78 -10.81 -31.38
CA PRO A 279 10.90 -10.70 -32.54
C PRO A 279 11.69 -10.52 -33.85
N GLU A 280 11.26 -11.17 -34.91
CA GLU A 280 11.81 -11.05 -36.27
C GLU A 280 10.77 -10.38 -37.17
N ASP A 281 11.14 -9.29 -37.85
CA ASP A 281 10.24 -8.49 -38.69
C ASP A 281 8.92 -8.06 -38.01
N GLY A 282 8.96 -7.88 -36.68
CA GLY A 282 7.82 -7.48 -35.85
C GLY A 282 6.92 -8.63 -35.39
N GLU A 283 7.29 -9.87 -35.70
CA GLU A 283 6.55 -11.08 -35.33
C GLU A 283 7.35 -11.93 -34.33
N PHE A 284 6.65 -12.66 -33.45
CA PHE A 284 7.27 -13.64 -32.57
C PHE A 284 6.42 -14.91 -32.49
N GLU A 285 7.06 -16.05 -32.28
CA GLU A 285 6.40 -17.33 -31.99
C GLU A 285 7.25 -18.11 -30.98
N THR A 286 6.62 -18.74 -30.00
CA THR A 286 7.27 -19.72 -29.13
C THR A 286 6.30 -20.79 -28.68
N ARG A 287 6.86 -21.94 -28.29
CA ARG A 287 6.14 -23.00 -27.57
C ARG A 287 6.49 -22.94 -26.10
N ILE A 288 5.49 -23.13 -25.25
CA ILE A 288 5.66 -23.10 -23.80
C ILE A 288 4.83 -24.20 -23.15
N GLY A 289 5.40 -24.87 -22.15
CA GLY A 289 4.72 -25.96 -21.44
C GLY A 289 3.56 -25.44 -20.58
N ILE A 290 2.47 -26.20 -20.54
CA ILE A 290 1.27 -25.89 -19.74
C ILE A 290 0.90 -27.05 -18.79
N GLY A 291 0.33 -26.69 -17.65
CA GLY A 291 -0.20 -27.64 -16.68
C GLY A 291 -1.57 -28.19 -17.05
N TYR A 292 -1.99 -29.23 -16.34
CA TYR A 292 -3.36 -29.71 -16.42
C TYR A 292 -4.31 -28.71 -15.76
N GLY A 293 -5.40 -28.39 -16.45
CA GLY A 293 -6.42 -27.48 -15.96
C GLY A 293 -6.18 -26.05 -16.41
N GLU A 294 -6.57 -25.11 -15.57
CA GLU A 294 -6.49 -23.68 -15.84
C GLU A 294 -5.03 -23.22 -15.85
N ASN A 295 -4.63 -22.50 -16.90
CA ASN A 295 -3.28 -21.97 -17.04
C ASN A 295 -3.30 -20.44 -17.15
N GLN A 296 -2.62 -19.78 -16.22
CA GLN A 296 -2.33 -18.35 -16.36
C GLN A 296 -1.12 -18.15 -17.29
N VAL A 297 -1.34 -17.41 -18.37
CA VAL A 297 -0.29 -17.03 -19.33
C VAL A 297 -0.02 -15.53 -19.19
N THR A 298 1.25 -15.17 -19.09
CA THR A 298 1.70 -13.77 -19.10
C THR A 298 2.71 -13.57 -20.21
N VAL A 299 2.42 -12.62 -21.11
CA VAL A 299 3.30 -12.21 -22.20
C VAL A 299 3.71 -10.78 -21.96
N ALA A 300 5.01 -10.52 -21.90
CA ALA A 300 5.57 -9.20 -21.68
C ALA A 300 6.53 -8.84 -22.81
N ALA A 301 6.50 -7.59 -23.27
CA ALA A 301 7.38 -7.08 -24.32
C ALA A 301 8.15 -5.85 -23.83
N ALA A 302 9.33 -5.61 -24.38
CA ALA A 302 10.21 -4.50 -24.02
C ALA A 302 10.70 -3.74 -25.25
N THR A 303 10.80 -2.41 -25.16
CA THR A 303 11.41 -1.59 -26.23
C THR A 303 12.94 -1.74 -26.29
N HIS A 304 13.58 -2.23 -25.22
CA HIS A 304 15.03 -2.42 -25.13
C HIS A 304 15.41 -3.72 -24.42
N ALA A 305 16.54 -4.32 -24.80
CA ALA A 305 17.12 -5.46 -24.08
C ALA A 305 17.65 -5.08 -22.69
N ASP A 306 18.12 -3.82 -22.54
CA ASP A 306 18.43 -3.23 -21.24
C ASP A 306 17.11 -2.79 -20.57
N LEU A 307 16.58 -3.66 -19.72
CA LEU A 307 15.30 -3.47 -19.06
C LEU A 307 15.26 -2.23 -18.14
N THR A 308 16.41 -1.73 -17.69
CA THR A 308 16.46 -0.50 -16.87
C THR A 308 16.00 0.73 -17.65
N LYS A 309 16.09 0.70 -18.99
CA LYS A 309 15.70 1.77 -19.91
C LYS A 309 14.49 1.42 -20.77
N ALA A 310 13.93 0.23 -20.59
CA ALA A 310 12.84 -0.24 -21.43
C ALA A 310 11.50 0.33 -20.94
N GLY A 311 10.69 0.78 -21.89
CA GLY A 311 9.25 0.76 -21.74
C GLY A 311 8.76 -0.67 -21.90
N THR A 312 7.72 -1.04 -21.16
CA THR A 312 7.21 -2.42 -21.16
C THR A 312 5.70 -2.47 -21.35
N SER A 313 5.25 -3.58 -21.94
CA SER A 313 3.83 -3.89 -22.12
C SER A 313 3.57 -5.31 -21.66
N VAL A 314 2.41 -5.57 -21.09
CA VAL A 314 2.01 -6.91 -20.62
C VAL A 314 0.61 -7.29 -21.08
N LYS A 315 0.43 -8.57 -21.37
CA LYS A 315 -0.87 -9.23 -21.55
C LYS A 315 -0.96 -10.41 -20.61
N ARG A 316 -2.07 -10.52 -19.90
CA ARG A 316 -2.40 -11.65 -19.02
C ARG A 316 -3.74 -12.20 -19.42
N PHE A 317 -3.83 -13.52 -19.48
CA PHE A 317 -5.09 -14.21 -19.73
C PHE A 317 -5.00 -15.62 -19.17
N THR A 318 -6.17 -16.21 -19.00
CA THR A 318 -6.35 -17.55 -18.47
C THR A 318 -6.93 -18.41 -19.58
N LEU A 319 -6.36 -19.60 -19.78
CA LEU A 319 -6.80 -20.60 -20.75
C LEU A 319 -7.13 -21.93 -20.07
#